data_AF-A0A2V2N3K1-F1
#
_entry.id   AF-A0A2V2N3K1-F1
#
_cell.length_a   1.000
_cell.length_b   1.000
_cell.length_c   1.000
_cell.angle_alpha   90.00
_cell.angle_beta   90.00
_cell.angle_gamma   90.00
#
_symmetry.space_group_name_H-M   'P 1'
#
loop_
_entity.id
_entity.type
_entity.pdbx_description
1 polymer ?
#
loop_
_entity_poly.entity_id
_entity_poly.type
_entity_poly.pdbx_seq_one_letter_code
_entity_poly.pdbx_strand_id
1 'polypeptide(L)'
;MADEEQVKAIKEGVDVWNKWKELNPRKRPDLRGAHLNGLNLEGINLNGARLDEADFEFSILRKANFAGASLVKANLSNTDLSEAVLINANLTGARLTNIKTTRADFRGANLTGADVRQVKRG
;
A
#
# COMPACT_ATOMS: atom_id res chain seq x y z
N MET A 1 0.35 10.76 12.89
CA MET A 1 1.50 11.14 12.04
C MET A 1 2.32 9.89 11.84
N ALA A 2 2.89 9.71 10.65
CA ALA A 2 3.73 8.54 10.36
C ALA A 2 4.93 8.47 11.31
N ASP A 3 5.33 7.27 11.66
CA ASP A 3 6.58 7.00 12.37
C ASP A 3 7.76 7.24 11.42
N GLU A 4 8.61 8.21 11.75
CA GLU A 4 9.70 8.66 10.89
C GLU A 4 10.76 7.57 10.66
N GLU A 5 11.02 6.72 11.66
CA GLU A 5 11.96 5.61 11.52
C GLU A 5 11.42 4.57 10.54
N GLN A 6 10.11 4.30 10.60
CA GLN A 6 9.43 3.38 9.68
C GLN A 6 9.43 3.93 8.24
N VAL A 7 9.13 5.22 8.06
CA VAL A 7 9.19 5.86 6.74
C VAL A 7 10.62 5.84 6.20
N LYS A 8 11.62 6.11 7.04
CA LYS A 8 13.03 6.05 6.66
C LYS A 8 13.44 4.65 6.21
N ALA A 9 13.05 3.61 6.97
CA ALA A 9 13.33 2.21 6.60
C ALA A 9 12.76 1.83 5.22
N ILE A 10 11.55 2.30 4.89
CA ILE A 10 10.97 2.09 3.54
C ILE A 10 11.80 2.80 2.46
N LYS A 11 12.22 4.05 2.72
CA LYS A 11 13.02 4.84 1.77
C LYS A 11 14.44 4.32 1.59
N GLU A 12 15.00 3.65 2.60
CA GLU A 12 16.28 2.95 2.51
C GLU A 12 16.19 1.68 1.65
N GLY A 13 15.02 1.02 1.61
CA GLY A 13 14.72 -0.03 0.65
C GLY A 13 13.72 -1.07 1.14
N VAL A 14 13.14 -1.81 0.19
CA VAL A 14 12.16 -2.87 0.48
C VAL A 14 12.75 -3.95 1.40
N ASP A 15 14.01 -4.34 1.20
CA ASP A 15 14.67 -5.35 2.04
C ASP A 15 14.87 -4.87 3.49
N VAL A 16 15.21 -3.59 3.67
CA VAL A 16 15.37 -2.96 4.99
C VAL A 16 14.04 -2.99 5.74
N TRP A 17 12.97 -2.56 5.06
CA TRP A 17 11.62 -2.59 5.61
C TRP A 17 11.14 -4.02 5.93
N ASN A 18 11.30 -4.95 4.99
CA ASN A 18 10.83 -6.32 5.16
C ASN A 18 11.55 -7.01 6.33
N LYS A 19 12.86 -6.79 6.48
CA LYS A 19 13.62 -7.26 7.65
C LYS A 19 13.13 -6.62 8.95
N TRP A 20 12.84 -5.31 8.95
CA TRP A 20 12.25 -4.66 10.12
C TRP A 20 10.90 -5.28 10.48
N LYS A 21 10.04 -5.61 9.51
CA LYS A 21 8.75 -6.27 9.74
C LYS A 21 8.89 -7.66 10.33
N GLU A 22 9.87 -8.44 9.87
CA GLU A 22 10.19 -9.76 10.43
C GLU A 22 10.65 -9.68 11.88
N LEU A 23 11.48 -8.68 12.21
CA LEU A 23 11.98 -8.45 13.57
C LEU A 23 10.92 -7.86 14.52
N ASN A 24 9.84 -7.28 13.97
CA ASN A 24 8.79 -6.60 14.75
C ASN A 24 7.38 -7.19 14.46
N PRO A 25 7.14 -8.50 14.63
CA PRO A 25 5.89 -9.15 14.19
C PRO A 25 4.66 -8.71 14.97
N ARG A 26 4.84 -8.21 16.20
CA ARG A 26 3.77 -7.69 17.06
C ARG A 26 3.51 -6.20 16.88
N LYS A 27 4.41 -5.47 16.21
CA LYS A 27 4.20 -4.05 15.96
C LYS A 27 3.30 -3.88 14.75
N ARG A 28 2.28 -3.04 14.93
CA ARG A 28 1.46 -2.57 13.83
C ARG A 28 2.12 -1.31 13.25
N PRO A 29 2.58 -1.32 11.97
CA PRO A 29 3.16 -0.14 11.36
C PRO A 29 2.22 1.06 11.38
N ASP A 30 2.76 2.25 11.66
CA ASP A 30 2.05 3.51 11.56
C ASP A 30 2.72 4.41 10.53
N LEU A 31 2.12 4.43 9.35
CA LEU A 31 2.58 5.12 8.15
C LEU A 31 1.50 6.10 7.64
N ARG A 32 0.63 6.58 8.55
CA ARG A 32 -0.46 7.50 8.20
C ARG A 32 0.08 8.81 7.67
N GLY A 33 -0.37 9.22 6.50
CA GLY A 33 0.11 10.42 5.81
C GLY A 33 1.55 10.32 5.31
N ALA A 34 2.14 9.11 5.24
CA ALA A 34 3.50 8.95 4.75
C ALA A 34 3.61 9.33 3.26
N HIS A 35 4.66 10.07 2.91
CA HIS A 35 5.02 10.39 1.53
C HIS A 35 5.92 9.30 0.96
N LEU A 36 5.33 8.38 0.20
CA LEU A 36 5.95 7.20 -0.40
C LEU A 36 5.83 7.20 -1.93
N ASN A 37 5.51 8.34 -2.53
CA ASN A 37 5.28 8.52 -3.96
C ASN A 37 6.57 8.32 -4.79
N GLY A 38 6.41 7.72 -5.98
CA GLY A 38 7.49 7.49 -6.94
C GLY A 38 8.52 6.43 -6.53
N LEU A 39 8.29 5.69 -5.44
CA LEU A 39 9.23 4.68 -4.96
C LEU A 39 9.05 3.35 -5.71
N ASN A 40 10.15 2.60 -5.85
CA ASN A 40 10.06 1.18 -6.19
C ASN A 40 9.85 0.38 -4.91
N LEU A 41 8.63 -0.13 -4.73
CA LEU A 41 8.19 -0.87 -3.56
C LEU A 41 7.70 -2.28 -3.97
N GLU A 42 8.24 -2.83 -5.06
CA GLU A 42 7.92 -4.19 -5.50
C GLU A 42 8.23 -5.21 -4.40
N GLY A 43 7.23 -6.03 -4.04
CA GLY A 43 7.35 -7.06 -3.01
C GLY A 43 7.36 -6.54 -1.56
N ILE A 44 7.04 -5.26 -1.31
CA ILE A 44 7.02 -4.73 0.05
C ILE A 44 5.94 -5.39 0.93
N ASN A 45 6.27 -5.70 2.18
CA ASN A 45 5.35 -6.27 3.16
C ASN A 45 4.76 -5.18 4.09
N LEU A 46 3.61 -4.64 3.73
CA LEU A 46 2.86 -3.65 4.52
C LEU A 46 1.62 -4.26 5.20
N ASN A 47 1.65 -5.55 5.49
CA ASN A 47 0.50 -6.25 6.08
C ASN A 47 0.07 -5.61 7.41
N GLY A 48 -1.24 -5.42 7.57
CA GLY A 48 -1.85 -4.83 8.76
C GLY A 48 -1.45 -3.37 9.04
N ALA A 49 -0.67 -2.70 8.18
CA ALA A 49 -0.19 -1.34 8.39
C ALA A 49 -1.34 -0.32 8.45
N ARG A 50 -1.09 0.79 9.15
CA ARG A 50 -1.93 1.99 9.07
C ARG A 50 -1.34 2.92 8.01
N LEU A 51 -2.00 3.01 6.87
CA LEU A 51 -1.62 3.79 5.68
C LEU A 51 -2.70 4.81 5.32
N ASP A 52 -3.53 5.20 6.30
CA ASP A 52 -4.56 6.20 6.08
C ASP A 52 -3.91 7.49 5.57
N GLU A 53 -4.43 8.04 4.48
CA GLU A 53 -3.93 9.24 3.80
C GLU A 53 -2.48 9.15 3.30
N ALA A 54 -1.88 7.95 3.26
CA ALA A 54 -0.54 7.77 2.69
C ALA A 54 -0.55 8.03 1.17
N ASP A 55 0.55 8.60 0.68
CA ASP A 55 0.73 8.91 -0.73
C ASP A 55 1.68 7.92 -1.40
N PHE A 56 1.15 7.09 -2.29
CA PHE A 56 1.87 6.12 -3.10
C PHE A 56 1.90 6.50 -4.58
N GLU A 57 1.49 7.71 -4.95
CA GLU A 57 1.36 8.09 -6.37
C GLU A 57 2.61 7.74 -7.19
N PHE A 58 2.42 7.18 -8.39
CA PHE A 58 3.51 6.75 -9.28
C PHE A 58 4.44 5.64 -8.75
N SER A 59 4.16 5.03 -7.60
CA SER A 59 4.99 3.96 -7.06
C SER A 59 4.77 2.63 -7.78
N ILE A 60 5.81 1.79 -7.80
CA ILE A 60 5.72 0.40 -8.26
C ILE A 60 5.36 -0.45 -7.03
N LEU A 61 4.17 -1.06 -7.03
CA LEU A 61 3.63 -1.85 -5.92
C LEU A 61 3.33 -3.29 -6.35
N ARG A 62 4.05 -3.79 -7.36
CA ARG A 62 3.90 -5.16 -7.82
C ARG A 62 4.19 -6.11 -6.68
N LYS A 63 3.36 -7.14 -6.52
CA LYS A 63 3.51 -8.16 -5.46
C LYS A 63 3.53 -7.59 -4.02
N ALA A 64 3.15 -6.33 -3.82
CA ALA A 64 3.10 -5.73 -2.50
C ALA A 64 2.01 -6.41 -1.64
N ASN A 65 2.29 -6.62 -0.36
CA ASN A 65 1.34 -7.19 0.57
C ASN A 65 0.73 -6.11 1.47
N PHE A 66 -0.54 -5.79 1.20
CA PHE A 66 -1.40 -4.89 1.98
C PHE A 66 -2.50 -5.64 2.74
N ALA A 67 -2.37 -6.95 2.94
CA ALA A 67 -3.41 -7.75 3.60
C ALA A 67 -3.77 -7.17 4.98
N GLY A 68 -5.06 -6.90 5.20
CA GLY A 68 -5.59 -6.29 6.44
C GLY A 68 -5.10 -4.87 6.73
N ALA A 69 -4.43 -4.20 5.79
CA ALA A 69 -3.99 -2.82 5.96
C ALA A 69 -5.15 -1.84 5.90
N SER A 70 -5.00 -0.70 6.58
CA SER A 70 -5.91 0.44 6.45
C SER A 70 -5.31 1.43 5.47
N LEU A 71 -5.99 1.69 4.35
CA LEU A 71 -5.61 2.57 3.25
C LEU A 71 -6.70 3.64 3.05
N VAL A 72 -7.35 4.07 4.14
CA VAL A 72 -8.46 5.02 4.07
C VAL A 72 -7.96 6.32 3.48
N LYS A 73 -8.59 6.78 2.40
CA LYS A 73 -8.20 7.99 1.64
C LYS A 73 -6.74 7.99 1.14
N ALA A 74 -6.08 6.82 1.07
CA ALA A 74 -4.73 6.73 0.51
C ALA A 74 -4.74 7.10 -0.98
N ASN A 75 -3.66 7.71 -1.45
CA ASN A 75 -3.47 8.00 -2.86
C ASN A 75 -2.66 6.88 -3.53
N LEU A 76 -3.33 6.03 -4.31
CA LEU A 76 -2.72 4.93 -5.06
C LEU A 76 -2.74 5.23 -6.57
N SER A 77 -2.92 6.49 -6.96
CA SER A 77 -3.06 6.88 -8.37
C SER A 77 -1.79 6.56 -9.16
N ASN A 78 -1.94 6.15 -10.42
CA ASN A 78 -0.82 5.86 -11.33
C ASN A 78 0.13 4.74 -10.85
N THR A 79 -0.31 3.88 -9.93
CA THR A 79 0.50 2.75 -9.42
C THR A 79 0.33 1.48 -10.26
N ASP A 80 1.33 0.60 -10.19
CA ASP A 80 1.22 -0.77 -10.66
C ASP A 80 1.04 -1.71 -9.46
N LEU A 81 -0.19 -2.20 -9.25
CA LEU A 81 -0.57 -3.14 -8.20
C LEU A 81 -0.64 -4.59 -8.72
N SER A 82 0.01 -4.90 -9.85
CA SER A 82 -0.04 -6.26 -10.40
C SER A 82 0.46 -7.28 -9.37
N GLU A 83 -0.29 -8.37 -9.19
CA GLU A 83 -0.02 -9.43 -8.19
C GLU A 83 -0.02 -8.95 -6.72
N ALA A 84 -0.46 -7.72 -6.42
CA ALA A 84 -0.55 -7.24 -5.06
C ALA A 84 -1.65 -7.96 -4.26
N VAL A 85 -1.44 -8.13 -2.95
CA VAL A 85 -2.39 -8.76 -2.03
C VAL A 85 -3.05 -7.68 -1.18
N LEU A 86 -4.34 -7.45 -1.39
CA LEU A 86 -5.15 -6.48 -0.66
C LEU A 86 -6.31 -7.16 0.10
N ILE A 87 -6.15 -8.44 0.44
CA ILE A 87 -7.17 -9.23 1.14
C ILE A 87 -7.55 -8.52 2.45
N ASN A 88 -8.86 -8.32 2.67
CA ASN A 88 -9.41 -7.63 3.85
C ASN A 88 -8.86 -6.21 4.09
N ALA A 89 -8.24 -5.57 3.09
CA ALA A 89 -7.76 -4.20 3.22
C ALA A 89 -8.91 -3.20 3.21
N ASN A 90 -8.79 -2.11 3.98
CA ASN A 90 -9.76 -1.03 3.96
C ASN A 90 -9.30 0.11 3.03
N LEU A 91 -9.90 0.19 1.84
CA LEU A 91 -9.63 1.19 0.81
C LEU A 91 -10.73 2.27 0.76
N THR A 92 -11.47 2.48 1.85
CA THR A 92 -12.57 3.47 1.89
C THR A 92 -12.07 4.84 1.46
N GLY A 93 -12.68 5.42 0.43
CA GLY A 93 -12.30 6.74 -0.09
C GLY A 93 -10.91 6.81 -0.76
N ALA A 94 -10.23 5.68 -0.98
CA ALA A 94 -8.92 5.67 -1.62
C ALA A 94 -9.00 6.13 -3.08
N ARG A 95 -7.94 6.77 -3.57
CA ARG A 95 -7.82 7.20 -4.97
C ARG A 95 -7.13 6.09 -5.78
N LEU A 96 -7.87 5.47 -6.70
CA LEU A 96 -7.43 4.32 -7.51
C LEU A 96 -7.51 4.64 -9.02
N THR A 97 -7.11 5.86 -9.40
CA THR A 97 -7.13 6.30 -10.80
C THR A 97 -5.89 5.84 -11.56
N ASN A 98 -6.08 5.31 -12.78
CA ASN A 98 -5.02 4.84 -13.68
C ASN A 98 -4.10 3.77 -13.06
N ILE A 99 -4.68 2.86 -12.27
CA ILE A 99 -3.94 1.74 -11.67
C ILE A 99 -3.95 0.51 -12.58
N LYS A 100 -2.89 -0.30 -12.50
CA LYS A 100 -2.87 -1.68 -13.05
C LYS A 100 -3.13 -2.68 -11.93
N THR A 101 -4.01 -3.65 -12.18
CA THR A 101 -4.44 -4.63 -11.16
C THR A 101 -4.36 -6.07 -11.63
N THR A 102 -3.52 -6.35 -12.63
CA THR A 102 -3.37 -7.70 -13.20
C THR A 102 -3.03 -8.71 -12.10
N ARG A 103 -3.91 -9.70 -11.88
CA ARG A 103 -3.79 -10.73 -10.83
C ARG A 103 -3.71 -10.20 -9.38
N ALA A 104 -4.13 -8.96 -9.13
CA ALA A 104 -4.23 -8.44 -7.77
C ALA A 104 -5.40 -9.10 -7.02
N ASP A 105 -5.23 -9.36 -5.73
CA ASP A 105 -6.25 -10.00 -4.88
C ASP A 105 -6.92 -8.99 -3.94
N PHE A 106 -8.18 -8.67 -4.23
CA PHE A 106 -9.00 -7.76 -3.43
C PHE A 106 -10.07 -8.49 -2.60
N ARG A 107 -9.96 -9.81 -2.37
CA ARG A 107 -10.99 -10.55 -1.62
C ARG A 107 -11.21 -9.94 -0.24
N GLY A 108 -12.47 -9.58 0.06
CA GLY A 108 -12.84 -8.95 1.33
C GLY A 108 -12.38 -7.49 1.50
N ALA A 109 -11.75 -6.88 0.48
CA ALA A 109 -11.35 -5.49 0.55
C ALA A 109 -12.59 -4.57 0.54
N ASN A 110 -12.56 -3.52 1.38
CA ASN A 110 -13.61 -2.50 1.40
C ASN A 110 -13.25 -1.34 0.47
N LEU A 111 -13.96 -1.22 -0.65
CA LEU A 111 -13.77 -0.17 -1.66
C LEU A 111 -14.84 0.94 -1.58
N THR A 112 -15.57 1.06 -0.47
CA THR A 112 -16.64 2.04 -0.33
C THR A 112 -16.14 3.46 -0.58
N GLY A 113 -16.74 4.15 -1.56
CA GLY A 113 -16.35 5.50 -1.94
C GLY A 113 -14.96 5.63 -2.58
N ALA A 114 -14.29 4.53 -2.89
CA ALA A 114 -13.02 4.58 -3.60
C ALA A 114 -13.22 5.06 -5.05
N ASP A 115 -12.30 5.90 -5.53
CA ASP A 115 -12.34 6.41 -6.90
C ASP A 115 -11.67 5.42 -7.87
N VAL A 116 -12.49 4.62 -8.55
CA VAL A 116 -12.06 3.54 -9.46
C VAL A 116 -12.23 3.87 -10.95
N ARG A 117 -12.35 5.16 -11.31
CA ARG A 117 -12.75 5.59 -12.66
C ARG A 117 -11.85 5.11 -13.82
N GLN A 118 -10.64 4.62 -13.55
CA GLN A 118 -9.69 4.18 -14.59
C GLN A 118 -8.84 2.97 -14.16
N VAL A 119 -9.46 1.98 -13.52
CA VAL A 119 -8.78 0.72 -13.16
C VAL A 119 -8.56 -0.13 -14.42
N LYS A 120 -7.30 -0.37 -14.79
CA LYS A 120 -6.94 -1.26 -15.90
C LYS A 120 -6.91 -2.69 -15.39
N ARG A 121 -7.81 -3.52 -15.92
CA ARG A 121 -7.77 -4.98 -15.78
C ARG A 121 -6.94 -5.52 -16.95
N GLY A 122 -5.87 -6.25 -16.62
CA GLY A 122 -5.11 -7.02 -17.62
C GLY A 122 -5.85 -8.28 -18.03
#